data_AF-A0A260ZNI1-F1
#
_entry.id   AF-A0A260ZNI1-F1
#
_cell.length_a   1.000
_cell.length_b   1.000
_cell.length_c   1.000
_cell.angle_alpha   90.00
_cell.angle_beta   90.00
_cell.angle_gamma   90.00
#
_symmetry.space_group_name_H-M   'P 1'
#
loop_
_entity.id
_entity.type
_entity.pdbx_description
1 polymer ?
#
loop_
_entity_poly.entity_id
_entity_poly.type
_entity_poly.pdbx_seq_one_letter_code
_entity_poly.pdbx_strand_id
1 'polypeptide(L)'
;MSPTSFISLFFLTHLFAGKTILATPIPETVCSEDLKEKPSDSLVKFVDEEVVKIAKACLSNRDKEDITGNTLKYEMAPFLIMYSLDEAMYVIGLTELRSVLGLPLSIPWKQRPEPTADELAAASTIEEYYKLKEPYSLQHGNSKYLLEKHLPPAIKFLDERFPAIRIMYRRHLEESVCIVDKKGIIGRERVDYMIGEYWNILAPIVEAMQGITSQLNDCRFERTNWYHRTQFLRQ
;
A
#
# COMPACT_ATOMS: atom_id res chain seq x y z
N MET A 1 67.17 0.46 9.70
CA MET A 1 66.00 0.85 8.90
C MET A 1 64.86 -0.10 9.22
N SER A 2 63.84 0.40 9.91
CA SER A 2 62.57 -0.29 10.15
C SER A 2 61.51 0.79 10.42
N PRO A 3 60.52 0.95 9.53
CA PRO A 3 59.34 1.76 9.80
C PRO A 3 58.08 0.87 9.70
N THR A 4 57.27 0.82 10.75
CA THR A 4 55.86 0.37 10.75
C THR A 4 55.37 0.34 12.21
N SER A 5 54.15 0.70 12.62
CA SER A 5 52.96 1.22 11.95
C SER A 5 52.09 1.81 13.08
N PHE A 6 51.61 3.04 12.92
CA PHE A 6 50.48 3.52 13.71
C PHE A 6 49.19 2.96 13.09
N ILE A 7 48.58 1.97 13.74
CA ILE A 7 47.23 1.50 13.38
C ILE A 7 46.23 2.39 14.12
N SER A 8 45.68 3.37 13.41
CA SER A 8 44.53 4.14 13.88
C SER A 8 43.25 3.34 13.61
N LEU A 9 42.60 2.84 14.66
CA LEU A 9 41.26 2.24 14.56
C LEU A 9 40.22 3.36 14.45
N PHE A 10 39.76 3.64 13.24
CA PHE A 10 38.47 4.31 13.03
C PHE A 10 37.36 3.26 13.15
N PHE A 11 36.65 3.24 14.27
CA PHE A 11 35.35 2.57 14.33
C PHE A 11 34.32 3.44 13.60
N LEU A 12 34.06 3.10 12.33
CA LEU A 12 32.90 3.60 11.60
C LEU A 12 31.64 3.07 12.30
N THR A 13 30.85 3.98 12.87
CA THR A 13 29.46 3.72 13.19
C THR A 13 28.67 3.65 11.89
N HIS A 14 28.13 2.47 11.56
CA HIS A 14 27.12 2.34 10.52
C HIS A 14 25.81 2.95 11.01
N LEU A 15 25.69 4.28 10.90
CA LEU A 15 24.40 4.93 10.80
C LEU A 15 23.74 4.44 9.50
N PHE A 16 22.75 3.56 9.62
CA PHE A 16 21.76 3.35 8.57
C PHE A 16 20.94 4.65 8.46
N ALA A 17 21.50 5.64 7.75
CA ALA A 17 20.73 6.73 7.23
C ALA A 17 19.79 6.12 6.18
N GLY A 18 18.49 6.11 6.51
CA GLY A 18 17.43 5.75 5.59
C GLY A 18 17.66 6.50 4.29
N LYS A 19 17.91 5.73 3.22
CA LYS A 19 18.02 6.24 1.87
C LYS A 19 16.65 6.82 1.53
N THR A 20 16.50 8.13 1.71
CA THR A 20 15.42 8.89 1.12
C THR A 20 15.46 8.57 -0.36
N ILE A 21 14.45 7.83 -0.82
CA ILE A 21 14.11 7.78 -2.23
C ILE A 21 13.75 9.24 -2.54
N LEU A 22 14.71 9.98 -3.08
CA LEU A 22 14.49 11.26 -3.71
C LEU A 22 13.41 11.00 -4.76
N ALA A 23 12.19 11.39 -4.43
CA ALA A 23 11.13 11.53 -5.40
C ALA A 23 11.69 12.41 -6.51
N THR A 24 11.86 11.83 -7.69
CA THR A 24 12.08 12.59 -8.91
C THR A 24 11.01 13.68 -8.95
N PRO A 25 11.35 14.96 -9.18
CA PRO A 25 10.34 15.97 -9.41
C PRO A 25 9.63 15.60 -10.71
N ILE A 26 8.39 15.13 -10.62
CA ILE A 26 7.55 14.86 -11.79
C ILE A 26 6.79 16.15 -12.08
N PRO A 27 6.60 16.50 -13.37
CA PRO A 27 5.88 17.70 -13.80
C PRO A 27 4.52 17.76 -13.12
N GLU A 28 4.07 18.97 -12.76
CA GLU A 28 2.71 19.23 -12.31
C GLU A 28 1.72 18.39 -13.12
N THR A 29 1.16 17.34 -12.51
CA THR A 29 0.05 16.58 -13.08
C THR A 29 -1.15 17.51 -12.99
N VAL A 30 -1.26 18.37 -14.00
CA VAL A 30 -2.34 19.33 -14.17
C VAL A 30 -3.65 18.54 -14.12
N CYS A 31 -4.48 18.85 -13.14
CA CYS A 31 -5.84 18.33 -13.02
C CYS A 31 -6.57 18.52 -14.35
N SER A 32 -6.73 17.45 -15.13
CA SER A 32 -7.40 17.52 -16.44
C SER A 32 -8.81 18.10 -16.28
N GLU A 33 -9.23 18.98 -17.18
CA GLU A 33 -10.55 19.65 -17.12
C GLU A 33 -11.72 18.64 -17.05
N ASP A 34 -11.52 17.44 -17.61
CA ASP A 34 -12.52 16.36 -17.69
C ASP A 34 -12.83 15.69 -16.34
N LEU A 35 -11.95 15.84 -15.34
CA LEU A 35 -12.16 15.31 -13.99
C LEU A 35 -13.09 16.25 -13.21
N LYS A 36 -14.40 16.11 -13.37
CA LYS A 36 -15.40 16.95 -12.66
C LYS A 36 -16.06 16.26 -11.50
N GLU A 37 -16.33 14.96 -11.61
CA GLU A 37 -17.13 14.24 -10.60
C GLU A 37 -16.64 12.83 -10.28
N LYS A 38 -15.95 12.16 -11.19
CA LYS A 38 -15.50 10.77 -11.06
C LYS A 38 -14.09 10.56 -11.63
N PRO A 39 -13.40 9.47 -11.25
CA PRO A 39 -12.16 9.04 -11.88
C PRO A 39 -12.30 8.93 -13.40
N SER A 40 -11.19 9.14 -14.11
CA SER A 40 -11.13 9.07 -15.57
C SER A 40 -11.48 7.68 -16.08
N ASP A 41 -12.18 7.60 -17.21
CA ASP A 41 -12.52 6.31 -17.84
C ASP A 41 -11.25 5.51 -18.19
N SER A 42 -10.14 6.20 -18.48
CA SER A 42 -8.82 5.59 -18.68
C SER A 42 -8.31 4.90 -17.42
N LEU A 43 -8.46 5.53 -16.25
CA LEU A 43 -8.06 4.92 -14.98
C LEU A 43 -8.96 3.74 -14.64
N VAL A 44 -10.28 3.86 -14.81
CA VAL A 44 -11.23 2.75 -14.56
C VAL A 44 -10.85 1.54 -15.40
N LYS A 45 -10.65 1.73 -16.72
CA LYS A 45 -10.22 0.66 -17.62
C LYS A 45 -8.88 0.05 -17.23
N PHE A 46 -7.91 0.88 -16.83
CA PHE A 46 -6.61 0.41 -16.35
C PHE A 46 -6.74 -0.47 -15.11
N VAL A 47 -7.51 -0.03 -14.12
CA VAL A 47 -7.78 -0.81 -12.90
C VAL A 47 -8.41 -2.14 -13.28
N ASP A 48 -9.48 -2.15 -14.08
CA ASP A 48 -10.19 -3.37 -14.50
C ASP A 48 -9.29 -4.38 -15.22
N GLU A 49 -8.39 -3.91 -16.09
CA GLU A 49 -7.45 -4.77 -16.81
C GLU A 49 -6.37 -5.36 -15.87
N GLU A 50 -5.82 -4.55 -14.96
CA GLU A 50 -4.74 -4.97 -14.08
C GLU A 50 -5.23 -5.90 -12.96
N VAL A 51 -6.40 -5.65 -12.37
CA VAL A 51 -6.97 -6.54 -11.35
C VAL A 51 -7.27 -7.93 -11.91
N VAL A 52 -7.66 -8.06 -13.18
CA VAL A 52 -7.81 -9.36 -13.85
C VAL A 52 -6.46 -10.08 -14.01
N LYS A 53 -5.38 -9.35 -14.33
CA LYS A 53 -4.02 -9.92 -14.44
C LYS A 53 -3.52 -10.39 -13.09
N ILE A 54 -3.72 -9.60 -12.04
CA ILE A 54 -3.36 -9.93 -10.66
C ILE A 54 -4.15 -11.15 -10.18
N ALA A 55 -5.49 -11.13 -10.32
CA ALA A 55 -6.36 -12.23 -9.91
C ALA A 55 -6.05 -13.53 -10.64
N LYS A 56 -5.52 -13.41 -11.86
CA LYS A 56 -4.96 -14.56 -12.55
C LYS A 56 -3.68 -14.95 -11.84
N ALA A 57 -2.62 -14.17 -11.73
CA ALA A 57 -1.28 -14.57 -11.23
C ALA A 57 -1.19 -15.67 -10.11
N CYS A 58 -0.10 -16.45 -10.13
CA CYS A 58 0.18 -17.49 -9.12
C CYS A 58 1.53 -17.21 -8.43
N LEU A 59 1.72 -17.80 -7.25
CA LEU A 59 2.95 -17.75 -6.47
C LEU A 59 3.69 -19.09 -6.51
N SER A 60 4.92 -19.06 -7.00
CA SER A 60 5.87 -20.16 -6.85
C SER A 60 6.38 -20.26 -5.41
N ASN A 61 7.04 -21.36 -5.06
CA ASN A 61 7.68 -21.49 -3.75
C ASN A 61 8.76 -20.43 -3.51
N ARG A 62 9.44 -19.96 -4.56
CA ARG A 62 10.41 -18.87 -4.45
C ARG A 62 9.72 -17.55 -4.11
N ASP A 63 8.59 -17.25 -4.76
CA ASP A 63 7.82 -16.05 -4.44
C ASP A 63 7.37 -16.06 -2.98
N LYS A 64 6.94 -17.23 -2.48
CA LYS A 64 6.55 -17.43 -1.07
C LYS A 64 7.71 -17.13 -0.11
N GLU A 65 8.93 -17.57 -0.44
CA GLU A 65 10.13 -17.29 0.35
C GLU A 65 10.50 -15.80 0.32
N ASP A 66 10.46 -15.18 -0.87
CA ASP A 66 10.80 -13.77 -1.06
C ASP A 66 9.85 -12.84 -0.28
N ILE A 67 8.54 -13.12 -0.26
CA ILE A 67 7.54 -12.38 0.52
C ILE A 67 7.92 -12.36 2.02
N THR A 68 8.43 -13.47 2.55
CA THR A 68 8.81 -13.57 3.98
C THR A 68 10.23 -13.06 4.26
N GLY A 69 10.90 -12.50 3.24
CA GLY A 69 12.30 -12.08 3.33
C GLY A 69 13.26 -13.25 3.51
N ASN A 70 12.92 -14.43 2.95
CA ASN A 70 13.67 -15.67 3.09
C ASN A 70 13.82 -16.18 4.55
N THR A 71 12.98 -15.68 5.46
CA THR A 71 13.00 -16.06 6.88
C THR A 71 12.23 -17.36 7.13
N LEU A 72 11.11 -17.55 6.43
CA LEU A 72 10.32 -18.79 6.48
C LEU A 72 10.43 -19.51 5.14
N LYS A 73 10.72 -20.81 5.19
CA LYS A 73 10.85 -21.66 4.00
C LYS A 73 9.69 -22.64 3.89
N TYR A 74 9.41 -23.07 2.65
CA TYR A 74 8.48 -24.16 2.35
C TYR A 74 7.07 -24.00 2.97
N GLU A 75 6.61 -25.01 3.71
CA GLU A 75 5.22 -25.17 4.17
C GLU A 75 4.82 -24.27 5.36
N MET A 76 5.77 -23.57 5.99
CA MET A 76 5.48 -22.67 7.11
C MET A 76 5.08 -21.26 6.66
N ALA A 77 5.39 -20.89 5.42
CA ALA A 77 5.14 -19.58 4.84
C ALA A 77 3.66 -19.25 4.48
N PRO A 78 2.79 -20.20 4.07
CA PRO A 78 1.46 -19.88 3.51
C PRO A 78 0.56 -19.05 4.42
N PHE A 79 0.54 -19.31 5.73
CA PHE A 79 -0.26 -18.54 6.68
C PHE A 79 0.21 -17.10 6.82
N LEU A 80 1.54 -16.90 6.90
CA LEU A 80 2.11 -15.56 7.04
C LEU A 80 1.99 -14.74 5.76
N ILE A 81 2.05 -15.39 4.60
CA ILE A 81 1.97 -14.75 3.28
C ILE A 81 0.65 -14.02 3.10
N MET A 82 -0.47 -14.65 3.48
CA MET A 82 -1.78 -14.02 3.35
C MET A 82 -1.82 -12.68 4.11
N TYR A 83 -1.40 -12.68 5.38
CA TYR A 83 -1.38 -11.47 6.19
C TYR A 83 -0.33 -10.46 5.76
N SER A 84 0.84 -10.91 5.28
CA SER A 84 1.91 -10.02 4.84
C SER A 84 1.57 -9.31 3.54
N LEU A 85 0.97 -10.02 2.59
CA LEU A 85 0.50 -9.43 1.34
C LEU A 85 -0.67 -8.47 1.59
N ASP A 86 -1.62 -8.87 2.45
CA ASP A 86 -2.73 -8.00 2.83
C ASP A 86 -2.21 -6.69 3.43
N GLU A 87 -1.42 -6.78 4.50
CA GLU A 87 -0.87 -5.61 5.18
C GLU A 87 0.02 -4.76 4.26
N ALA A 88 0.80 -5.38 3.37
CA ALA A 88 1.63 -4.65 2.42
C ALA A 88 0.79 -3.81 1.45
N MET A 89 -0.37 -4.30 0.99
CA MET A 89 -1.28 -3.52 0.16
C MET A 89 -1.82 -2.29 0.88
N TYR A 90 -2.26 -2.46 2.14
CA TYR A 90 -2.71 -1.34 2.98
C TYR A 90 -1.59 -0.30 3.14
N VAL A 91 -0.38 -0.73 3.49
CA VAL A 91 0.77 0.14 3.71
C VAL A 91 1.18 0.88 2.42
N ILE A 92 1.13 0.23 1.26
CA ILE A 92 1.35 0.89 -0.04
C ILE A 92 0.30 1.98 -0.26
N GLY A 93 -0.99 1.66 -0.11
CA GLY A 93 -2.05 2.64 -0.31
C GLY A 93 -2.02 3.80 0.70
N LEU A 94 -1.71 3.54 1.97
CA LEU A 94 -1.52 4.57 3.00
C LEU A 94 -0.34 5.50 2.67
N THR A 95 0.74 4.95 2.10
CA THR A 95 1.88 5.75 1.64
C THR A 95 1.45 6.73 0.56
N GLU A 96 0.70 6.26 -0.46
CA GLU A 96 0.22 7.12 -1.53
C GLU A 96 -0.83 8.13 -1.03
N LEU A 97 -1.74 7.73 -0.13
CA LEU A 97 -2.74 8.61 0.49
C LEU A 97 -2.09 9.77 1.26
N ARG A 98 -1.09 9.47 2.09
CA ARG A 98 -0.33 10.52 2.78
C ARG A 98 0.39 11.43 1.80
N SER A 99 0.98 10.87 0.75
CA SER A 99 1.69 11.64 -0.27
C SER A 99 0.77 12.67 -0.92
N VAL A 100 -0.42 12.26 -1.37
CA VAL A 100 -1.35 13.20 -2.05
C VAL A 100 -1.97 14.21 -1.08
N LEU A 101 -2.08 13.88 0.21
CA LEU A 101 -2.53 14.81 1.25
C LEU A 101 -1.42 15.74 1.76
N GLY A 102 -0.17 15.56 1.31
CA GLY A 102 0.99 16.33 1.77
C GLY A 102 1.38 16.03 3.22
N LEU A 103 1.09 14.83 3.70
CA LEU A 103 1.34 14.38 5.07
C LEU A 103 2.69 13.63 5.19
N PRO A 104 3.32 13.62 6.37
CA PRO A 104 4.57 12.88 6.58
C PRO A 104 4.38 11.38 6.28
N LEU A 105 5.24 10.81 5.42
CA LEU A 105 5.13 9.42 4.91
C LEU A 105 5.32 8.32 5.96
N SER A 106 5.75 8.66 7.17
CA SER A 106 5.94 7.67 8.24
C SER A 106 4.58 7.10 8.64
N ILE A 107 4.40 5.79 8.47
CA ILE A 107 3.22 5.05 8.92
C ILE A 107 3.49 4.52 10.34
N PRO A 108 2.82 5.06 11.38
CA PRO A 108 2.99 4.60 12.76
C PRO A 108 2.62 3.13 12.91
N TRP A 109 3.55 2.29 13.35
CA TRP A 109 3.32 0.85 13.54
C TRP A 109 2.51 0.50 14.81
N LYS A 110 1.45 1.24 15.09
CA LYS A 110 0.63 1.03 16.28
C LYS A 110 -0.83 1.21 15.94
N GLN A 111 -1.63 0.18 16.20
CA GLN A 111 -3.07 0.33 16.10
C GLN A 111 -3.54 1.36 17.13
N ARG A 112 -4.42 2.26 16.70
CA ARG A 112 -5.21 3.07 17.62
C ARG A 112 -6.63 2.52 17.70
N PRO A 113 -7.28 2.61 18.88
CA PRO A 113 -8.71 2.42 18.95
C PRO A 113 -9.42 3.49 18.10
N GLU A 114 -10.65 3.17 17.71
CA GLU A 114 -11.49 4.12 16.98
C GLU A 114 -11.66 5.41 17.79
N PRO A 115 -11.42 6.59 17.19
CA PRO A 115 -11.43 7.85 17.91
C PRO A 115 -12.85 8.22 18.34
N THR A 116 -12.97 8.78 19.54
CA THR A 116 -14.23 9.34 20.04
C THR A 116 -14.57 10.66 19.35
N ALA A 117 -15.84 11.07 19.40
CA ALA A 117 -16.27 12.37 18.87
C ALA A 117 -15.52 13.54 19.52
N ASP A 118 -15.21 13.44 20.81
CA ASP A 118 -14.47 14.46 21.56
C ASP A 118 -13.01 14.55 21.10
N GLU A 119 -12.34 13.41 20.85
CA GLU A 119 -10.98 13.39 20.30
C GLU A 119 -10.92 13.99 18.89
N LEU A 120 -11.91 13.68 18.05
CA LEU A 120 -12.03 14.27 16.72
C LEU A 120 -12.30 15.78 16.79
N ALA A 121 -13.12 16.24 17.73
CA ALA A 121 -13.36 17.66 17.96
C ALA A 121 -12.08 18.38 18.42
N ALA A 122 -11.32 17.74 19.32
CA ALA A 122 -10.10 18.28 19.92
C ALA A 122 -8.89 18.37 18.97
N ALA A 123 -8.91 17.69 17.82
CA ALA A 123 -7.82 17.74 16.85
C ALA A 123 -7.57 19.19 16.35
N SER A 124 -6.42 19.75 16.70
CA SER A 124 -6.10 21.16 16.42
C SER A 124 -5.60 21.38 14.98
N THR A 125 -5.12 20.32 14.33
CA THR A 125 -4.62 20.36 12.94
C THR A 125 -5.26 19.29 12.06
N ILE A 126 -5.17 19.48 10.74
CA ILE A 126 -5.59 18.47 9.76
C ILE A 126 -4.76 17.19 9.86
N GLU A 127 -3.47 17.32 10.18
CA GLU A 127 -2.59 16.16 10.39
C GLU A 127 -3.01 15.36 11.63
N GLU A 128 -3.34 16.02 12.75
CA GLU A 128 -3.86 15.34 13.95
C GLU A 128 -5.19 14.65 13.67
N TYR A 129 -6.10 15.33 12.95
CA TYR A 129 -7.37 14.76 12.54
C TYR A 129 -7.18 13.53 11.65
N TYR A 130 -6.30 13.61 10.64
CA TYR A 130 -5.95 12.47 9.79
C TYR A 130 -5.39 11.31 10.62
N LYS A 131 -4.43 11.56 11.52
CA LYS A 131 -3.83 10.51 12.36
C LYS A 131 -4.84 9.81 13.27
N LEU A 132 -5.96 10.45 13.61
CA LEU A 132 -7.06 9.82 14.35
C LEU A 132 -7.89 8.90 13.45
N LYS A 133 -8.12 9.28 12.19
CA LYS A 133 -8.99 8.57 11.25
C LYS A 133 -8.27 7.70 10.22
N GLU A 134 -6.96 7.62 10.31
CA GLU A 134 -6.15 6.95 9.31
C GLU A 134 -6.61 5.49 9.10
N PRO A 135 -6.80 5.06 7.84
CA PRO A 135 -7.48 3.80 7.52
C PRO A 135 -6.55 2.59 7.63
N TYR A 136 -6.05 2.32 8.83
CA TYR A 136 -5.24 1.14 9.12
C TYR A 136 -6.04 -0.16 8.92
N SER A 137 -5.34 -1.23 8.53
CA SER A 137 -5.90 -2.57 8.59
C SER A 137 -6.13 -3.02 10.04
N LEU A 138 -6.93 -4.05 10.24
CA LEU A 138 -7.09 -4.70 11.56
C LEU A 138 -5.81 -5.39 12.07
N GLN A 139 -4.86 -5.68 11.17
CA GLN A 139 -3.58 -6.32 11.52
C GLN A 139 -2.49 -5.31 11.87
N HIS A 140 -2.65 -4.05 11.45
CA HIS A 140 -1.64 -3.01 11.63
C HIS A 140 -1.32 -2.78 13.11
N GLY A 141 -0.06 -3.00 13.52
CA GLY A 141 0.38 -2.79 14.91
C GLY A 141 -0.29 -3.66 16.00
N ASN A 142 -1.21 -4.57 15.64
CA ASN A 142 -1.89 -5.49 16.55
C ASN A 142 -1.83 -6.96 16.07
N SER A 143 -1.08 -7.22 14.99
CA SER A 143 -0.93 -8.57 14.48
C SER A 143 -0.15 -9.47 15.44
N LYS A 144 -0.69 -10.66 15.69
CA LYS A 144 -0.01 -11.75 16.42
C LYS A 144 1.17 -12.35 15.63
N TYR A 145 1.33 -11.97 14.36
CA TYR A 145 2.28 -12.59 13.43
C TYR A 145 3.54 -11.75 13.19
N LEU A 146 3.80 -10.72 14.00
CA LEU A 146 4.99 -9.85 13.88
C LEU A 146 5.19 -9.27 12.46
N LEU A 147 4.09 -8.87 11.81
CA LEU A 147 4.08 -8.43 10.42
C LEU A 147 5.05 -7.28 10.14
N GLU A 148 5.36 -6.44 11.13
CA GLU A 148 6.34 -5.35 11.03
C GLU A 148 7.65 -5.80 10.37
N LYS A 149 8.13 -6.98 10.77
CA LYS A 149 9.41 -7.53 10.32
C LYS A 149 9.35 -8.05 8.89
N HIS A 150 8.17 -8.51 8.48
CA HIS A 150 7.94 -9.15 7.18
C HIS A 150 7.31 -8.20 6.16
N LEU A 151 6.97 -6.98 6.57
CA LEU A 151 6.40 -5.97 5.68
C LEU A 151 7.37 -5.43 4.63
N PRO A 152 8.59 -5.01 4.97
CA PRO A 152 9.53 -4.53 3.97
C PRO A 152 9.75 -5.51 2.80
N PRO A 153 9.97 -6.83 3.03
CA PRO A 153 10.09 -7.77 1.92
C PRO A 153 8.78 -7.98 1.16
N ALA A 154 7.62 -8.01 1.84
CA ALA A 154 6.32 -8.14 1.17
C ALA A 154 5.98 -6.94 0.27
N ILE A 155 6.24 -5.71 0.74
CA ILE A 155 6.07 -4.48 -0.05
C ILE A 155 6.99 -4.51 -1.27
N LYS A 156 8.27 -4.85 -1.05
CA LYS A 156 9.24 -4.98 -2.14
C LYS A 156 8.75 -6.00 -3.18
N PHE A 157 8.30 -7.17 -2.74
CA PHE A 157 7.76 -8.20 -3.62
C PHE A 157 6.57 -7.67 -4.44
N LEU A 158 5.61 -6.98 -3.82
CA LEU A 158 4.47 -6.39 -4.53
C LEU A 158 4.90 -5.33 -5.55
N ASP A 159 5.83 -4.43 -5.18
CA ASP A 159 6.33 -3.39 -6.09
C ASP A 159 7.07 -3.98 -7.29
N GLU A 160 7.77 -5.11 -7.12
CA GLU A 160 8.50 -5.79 -8.21
C GLU A 160 7.57 -6.67 -9.07
N ARG A 161 6.67 -7.43 -8.44
CA ARG A 161 5.83 -8.42 -9.12
C ARG A 161 4.55 -7.84 -9.67
N PHE A 162 3.97 -6.87 -8.97
CA PHE A 162 2.68 -6.25 -9.28
C PHE A 162 2.79 -4.71 -9.17
N PRO A 163 3.68 -4.05 -9.94
CA PRO A 163 3.88 -2.60 -9.86
C PRO A 163 2.59 -1.80 -10.12
N ALA A 164 1.63 -2.40 -10.83
CA ALA A 164 0.31 -1.84 -11.06
C ALA A 164 -0.44 -1.49 -9.77
N ILE A 165 -0.23 -2.19 -8.66
CA ILE A 165 -0.89 -1.89 -7.37
C ILE A 165 -0.60 -0.46 -6.92
N ARG A 166 0.68 -0.08 -6.89
CA ARG A 166 1.08 1.28 -6.50
C ARG A 166 0.58 2.31 -7.51
N ILE A 167 0.59 1.99 -8.80
CA ILE A 167 0.10 2.88 -9.86
C ILE A 167 -1.42 3.11 -9.72
N MET A 168 -2.19 2.07 -9.41
CA MET A 168 -3.63 2.15 -9.18
C MET A 168 -3.94 3.11 -8.01
N TYR A 169 -3.29 2.91 -6.85
CA TYR A 169 -3.44 3.84 -5.72
C TYR A 169 -3.08 5.27 -6.10
N ARG A 170 -1.88 5.47 -6.65
CA ARG A 170 -1.37 6.81 -6.95
C ARG A 170 -2.30 7.56 -7.90
N ARG A 171 -2.61 6.96 -9.06
CA ARG A 171 -3.46 7.62 -10.07
C ARG A 171 -4.86 7.91 -9.52
N HIS A 172 -5.46 6.95 -8.82
CA HIS A 172 -6.79 7.15 -8.24
C HIS A 172 -6.79 8.30 -7.24
N LEU A 173 -5.84 8.30 -6.30
CA LEU A 173 -5.78 9.30 -5.26
C LEU A 173 -5.39 10.69 -5.79
N GLU A 174 -4.52 10.78 -6.79
CA GLU A 174 -4.20 12.03 -7.49
C GLU A 174 -5.43 12.61 -8.22
N GLU A 175 -6.16 11.77 -8.96
CA GLU A 175 -7.40 12.19 -9.64
C GLU A 175 -8.47 12.61 -8.63
N SER A 176 -8.63 11.89 -7.52
CA SER A 176 -9.58 12.21 -6.45
C SER A 176 -9.20 13.51 -5.72
N VAL A 177 -7.90 13.81 -5.53
CA VAL A 177 -7.44 15.11 -5.03
C VAL A 177 -7.84 16.24 -5.99
N CYS A 178 -7.66 16.04 -7.30
CA CYS A 178 -8.11 17.02 -8.28
C CYS A 178 -9.62 17.27 -8.25
N ILE A 179 -10.42 16.20 -8.08
CA ILE A 179 -11.89 16.30 -8.00
C ILE A 179 -12.32 17.07 -6.74
N VAL A 180 -11.77 16.73 -5.57
CA VAL A 180 -12.14 17.37 -4.30
C VAL A 180 -11.71 18.83 -4.26
N ASP A 181 -10.54 19.16 -4.82
CA ASP A 181 -10.03 20.53 -4.89
C ASP A 181 -10.89 21.40 -5.84
N LYS A 182 -11.33 20.87 -6.99
CA LYS A 182 -12.27 21.56 -7.90
C LYS A 182 -13.64 21.81 -7.27
N LYS A 183 -14.08 20.93 -6.36
CA LYS A 183 -15.32 21.11 -5.58
C LYS A 183 -15.15 22.12 -4.45
N GLY A 184 -13.94 22.63 -4.21
CA GLY A 184 -13.65 23.57 -3.12
C GLY A 184 -13.72 22.93 -1.73
N ILE A 185 -13.68 21.59 -1.65
CA ILE A 185 -13.75 20.85 -0.39
C ILE A 185 -12.36 20.90 0.25
N ILE A 186 -12.29 21.38 1.49
CA ILE A 186 -11.03 21.62 2.20
C ILE A 186 -11.07 21.04 3.63
N GLY A 187 -9.91 21.06 4.30
CA GLY A 187 -9.81 20.72 5.71
C GLY A 187 -10.22 19.28 6.03
N ARG A 188 -11.03 19.10 7.09
CA ARG A 188 -11.44 17.77 7.59
C ARG A 188 -12.32 17.01 6.59
N GLU A 189 -13.17 17.74 5.86
CA GLU A 189 -14.03 17.14 4.83
C GLU A 189 -13.21 16.58 3.66
N ARG A 190 -12.13 17.29 3.25
CA ARG A 190 -11.18 16.78 2.26
C ARG A 190 -10.52 15.48 2.71
N VAL A 191 -10.13 15.40 3.98
CA VAL A 191 -9.54 14.17 4.55
C VAL A 191 -10.55 13.02 4.52
N ASP A 192 -11.78 13.25 4.96
CA ASP A 192 -12.81 12.22 5.00
C ASP A 192 -13.15 11.69 3.60
N TYR A 193 -13.23 12.59 2.61
CA TYR A 193 -13.39 12.22 1.20
C TYR A 193 -12.24 11.34 0.71
N MET A 194 -10.98 11.76 0.93
CA MET A 194 -9.82 11.02 0.47
C MET A 194 -9.65 9.66 1.16
N ILE A 195 -10.07 9.51 2.42
CA ILE A 195 -10.14 8.21 3.09
C ILE A 195 -11.19 7.31 2.43
N GLY A 196 -12.35 7.85 2.04
CA GLY A 196 -13.36 7.12 1.26
C GLY A 196 -12.80 6.59 -0.06
N GLU A 197 -12.08 7.44 -0.79
CA GLU A 197 -11.45 7.07 -2.07
C GLU A 197 -10.35 6.03 -1.90
N TYR A 198 -9.57 6.09 -0.81
CA TYR A 198 -8.64 5.02 -0.45
C TYR A 198 -9.35 3.65 -0.32
N TRP A 199 -10.50 3.60 0.36
CA TRP A 199 -11.27 2.35 0.48
C TRP A 199 -11.84 1.90 -0.87
N ASN A 200 -12.29 2.83 -1.71
CA ASN A 200 -12.82 2.55 -3.04
C ASN A 200 -11.80 1.86 -3.95
N ILE A 201 -10.53 2.31 -3.94
CA ILE A 201 -9.48 1.67 -4.75
C ILE A 201 -8.87 0.41 -4.09
N LEU A 202 -8.85 0.32 -2.76
CA LEU A 202 -8.39 -0.88 -2.06
C LEU A 202 -9.29 -2.09 -2.36
N ALA A 203 -10.61 -1.90 -2.41
CA ALA A 203 -11.58 -2.99 -2.59
C ALA A 203 -11.29 -3.89 -3.81
N PRO A 204 -11.17 -3.38 -5.05
CA PRO A 204 -10.87 -4.22 -6.22
C PRO A 204 -9.47 -4.85 -6.18
N ILE A 205 -8.49 -4.19 -5.55
CA ILE A 205 -7.13 -4.74 -5.37
C ILE A 205 -7.16 -5.96 -4.43
N VAL A 206 -7.83 -5.83 -3.29
CA VAL A 206 -8.00 -6.93 -2.32
C VAL A 206 -8.75 -8.10 -2.94
N GLU A 207 -9.84 -7.83 -3.69
CA GLU A 207 -10.60 -8.86 -4.39
C GLU A 207 -9.72 -9.62 -5.39
N ALA A 208 -8.88 -8.93 -6.16
CA ALA A 208 -7.94 -9.57 -7.06
C ALA A 208 -6.92 -10.44 -6.30
N MET A 209 -6.39 -9.93 -5.19
CA MET A 209 -5.37 -10.61 -4.41
C MET A 209 -5.89 -11.80 -3.61
N GLN A 210 -7.19 -11.83 -3.28
CA GLN A 210 -7.85 -13.04 -2.78
C GLN A 210 -7.71 -14.20 -3.76
N GLY A 211 -7.70 -13.96 -5.06
CA GLY A 211 -7.42 -14.98 -6.08
C GLY A 211 -6.05 -15.64 -5.87
N ILE A 212 -5.06 -14.89 -5.38
CA ILE A 212 -3.70 -15.38 -5.11
C ILE A 212 -3.63 -16.09 -3.76
N THR A 213 -4.24 -15.53 -2.71
CA THR A 213 -4.11 -16.00 -1.32
C THR A 213 -5.08 -17.13 -0.97
N SER A 214 -6.25 -17.21 -1.60
CA SER A 214 -7.18 -18.35 -1.43
C SER A 214 -6.75 -19.58 -2.24
N GLN A 215 -5.93 -19.38 -3.27
CA GLN A 215 -5.49 -20.42 -4.20
C GLN A 215 -4.00 -20.72 -4.04
N LEU A 216 -3.51 -20.82 -2.80
CA LEU A 216 -2.11 -21.09 -2.41
C LEU A 216 -1.46 -22.34 -3.04
N ASN A 217 -2.20 -23.08 -3.88
CA ASN A 217 -1.79 -24.31 -4.54
C ASN A 217 -1.68 -24.12 -6.07
N ASP A 218 -0.43 -23.93 -6.48
CA ASP A 218 0.17 -24.47 -7.70
C ASP A 218 -0.18 -23.81 -9.05
N CYS A 219 0.83 -23.18 -9.67
CA CYS A 219 0.79 -22.66 -11.05
C CYS A 219 0.54 -23.74 -12.12
N ARG A 220 0.44 -25.02 -11.75
CA ARG A 220 0.29 -26.17 -12.66
C ARG A 220 -1.13 -26.41 -13.19
N PHE A 221 -2.16 -25.78 -12.63
CA PHE A 221 -3.54 -25.96 -13.10
C PHE A 221 -4.06 -24.72 -13.84
N GLU A 222 -4.69 -24.92 -15.01
CA GLU A 222 -5.41 -23.85 -15.70
C GLU A 222 -6.54 -23.33 -14.80
N ARG A 223 -6.50 -22.02 -14.53
CA ARG A 223 -7.42 -21.37 -13.59
C ARG A 223 -8.75 -21.09 -14.26
N THR A 224 -9.83 -21.67 -13.75
CA THR A 224 -11.19 -21.25 -14.11
C THR A 224 -11.51 -19.93 -13.40
N ASN A 225 -11.92 -18.92 -14.19
CA ASN A 225 -12.12 -17.53 -13.74
C ASN A 225 -13.08 -17.41 -12.54
N TRP A 226 -12.54 -17.37 -11.32
CA TRP A 226 -13.30 -17.02 -10.12
C TRP A 226 -13.73 -15.54 -10.17
N TYR A 227 -12.86 -14.65 -10.67
CA TYR A 227 -13.10 -13.20 -10.77
C TYR A 227 -14.30 -12.81 -11.67
N HIS A 228 -14.53 -13.54 -12.78
CA HIS A 228 -15.72 -13.26 -13.61
C HIS A 228 -17.04 -13.71 -12.98
N ARG A 229 -16.99 -14.62 -11.99
CA ARG A 229 -18.21 -15.08 -11.28
C ARG A 229 -18.70 -14.05 -10.26
N THR A 230 -17.83 -13.23 -9.68
CA THR A 230 -18.22 -12.17 -8.73
C THR A 230 -18.64 -10.87 -9.42
N GLN A 231 -18.05 -10.53 -10.57
CA GLN A 231 -18.51 -9.37 -11.36
C GLN A 231 -19.96 -9.53 -11.86
N PHE A 232 -20.42 -10.76 -12.11
CA PHE A 232 -21.81 -11.04 -12.49
C PHE A 232 -22.84 -10.74 -11.38
N LEU A 233 -22.40 -10.60 -10.12
CA LEU A 233 -23.26 -10.33 -8.97
C LEU A 233 -23.31 -8.83 -8.59
N ARG A 234 -22.69 -7.94 -9.39
CA ARG A 234 -22.71 -6.48 -9.20
C ARG A 234 -23.34 -5.72 -10.39
N GLN A 235 -24.23 -6.37 -11.15
CA GLN A 235 -25.19 -5.71 -12.06
C GLN A 235 -26.54 -5.58 -11.37
#